data_AF-K0ET76-F1
#
_entry.id   AF-K0ET76-F1
#
_cell.length_a   1.000
_cell.length_b   1.000
_cell.length_c   1.000
_cell.angle_alpha   90.00
_cell.angle_beta   90.00
_cell.angle_gamma   90.00
#
_symmetry.space_group_name_H-M   'P 1'
#
loop_
_entity.id
_entity.type
_entity.pdbx_description
1 polymer ?
#
loop_
_entity_poly.entity_id
_entity_poly.type
_entity_poly.pdbx_seq_one_letter_code
_entity_poly.pdbx_strand_id
1 'polypeptide(L)'
;MGAEPPIDDRYDEFLDGVRRTFETKAAESAALFTVDAGDLFEVFLGALTPELAAANNCGTCRAFLRRYGGLVCVDADGTAKSVLWSASDSPPSYARAVAALAETVEGRPITSLFRSSATNWGCAERGSWTHLALAPAEHLLHRPTALVSTGQYVAAKNADRETLERALAEFPAPVVKKAVALLRTEQLYRSDAILGAGQWLSTVHEQLDAVRGHGAAAQRQRDNLVWLAAATAPAGFCHVKSGMIGTLLSDLAAGLSYESVERRFAEKMNPLQYRRPTAAPTAAMIARAEKVIAELEAAGSLARRFAKLADVRPMWARSAPTRRSGGVFGHLVPAEKHRGAADLDVGPVVLTWTKFARTVLPDADRIEYEVPGSATSYGAMVTAADPAAPPIVQWDSPDRRNPVTWYVYVNGSPPKQWGLRPGEHRDVTAVVPHPATWYVEDDRTAREQSVLFALAGATDTGYTNGAGFFPEFLSSELHEIRKTLEAHTQQAVVAGKDDAEVCGLLMSKGGSLGHTFLVTSAGIRTRYTIDRWD
;
A
#
# COMPACT_ATOMS: atom_id res chain seq x y z
N MET A 1 26.38 48.59 -26.13
CA MET A 1 27.10 48.47 -24.85
C MET A 1 26.04 48.26 -23.78
N GLY A 2 25.73 47.01 -23.47
CA GLY A 2 24.88 46.69 -22.33
C GLY A 2 25.67 47.06 -21.07
N ALA A 3 25.10 47.92 -20.23
CA ALA A 3 25.74 48.32 -18.99
C ALA A 3 26.10 47.05 -18.19
N GLU A 4 27.38 46.96 -17.79
CA GLU A 4 27.80 46.02 -16.75
C GLU A 4 26.87 46.19 -15.53
N PRO A 5 26.54 45.10 -14.81
CA PRO A 5 25.67 45.20 -13.64
C PRO A 5 26.30 46.21 -12.68
N PRO A 6 25.54 47.19 -12.14
CA PRO A 6 26.13 48.38 -11.52
C PRO A 6 26.94 48.12 -10.23
N ILE A 7 26.92 46.90 -9.70
CA ILE A 7 27.64 46.46 -8.50
C ILE A 7 27.92 44.97 -8.69
N ASP A 8 29.16 44.50 -8.49
CA ASP A 8 29.43 43.06 -8.29
C ASP A 8 28.88 42.68 -6.91
N ASP A 9 27.57 42.42 -6.89
CA ASP A 9 26.79 42.09 -5.71
C ASP A 9 26.90 40.61 -5.33
N ARG A 10 27.61 39.82 -6.14
CA ARG A 10 27.74 38.36 -6.03
C ARG A 10 26.37 37.66 -6.11
N TYR A 11 25.44 38.19 -6.92
CA TYR A 11 24.11 37.62 -7.11
C TYR A 11 24.14 36.15 -7.57
N ASP A 12 25.09 35.77 -8.44
CA ASP A 12 25.23 34.37 -8.87
C ASP A 12 25.52 33.43 -7.68
N GLU A 13 26.33 33.86 -6.72
CA GLU A 13 26.57 33.08 -5.50
C GLU A 13 25.33 32.99 -4.60
N PHE A 14 24.51 34.05 -4.56
CA PHE A 14 23.21 34.01 -3.88
C PHE A 14 22.28 32.98 -4.54
N LEU A 15 22.20 32.96 -5.88
CA LEU A 15 21.39 31.97 -6.61
C LEU A 15 21.86 30.53 -6.33
N ASP A 16 23.17 30.31 -6.35
CA ASP A 16 23.76 29.00 -6.07
C ASP A 16 23.54 28.56 -4.61
N GLY A 17 23.59 29.50 -3.66
CA GLY A 17 23.25 29.25 -2.25
C GLY A 17 21.81 28.79 -2.05
N VAL A 18 20.86 29.44 -2.74
CA VAL A 18 19.43 29.04 -2.72
C VAL A 18 19.24 27.65 -3.32
N ARG A 19 19.88 27.36 -4.46
CA ARG A 19 19.83 26.03 -5.10
C ARG A 19 20.38 24.94 -4.18
N ARG A 20 21.56 25.15 -3.60
CA ARG A 20 22.21 24.19 -2.70
C ARG A 20 21.38 23.94 -1.44
N THR A 21 20.80 24.99 -0.88
CA THR A 21 19.88 24.88 0.27
C THR A 21 18.68 24.01 -0.08
N PHE A 22 18.06 24.26 -1.24
CA PHE A 22 16.92 23.49 -1.71
C PHE A 22 17.26 22.03 -1.98
N GLU A 23 18.35 21.75 -2.70
CA GLU A 23 18.80 20.38 -2.97
C GLU A 23 19.04 19.61 -1.67
N THR A 24 19.69 20.23 -0.69
CA THR A 24 19.99 19.60 0.61
C THR A 24 18.71 19.35 1.41
N LYS A 25 17.87 20.37 1.61
CA LYS A 25 16.70 20.27 2.49
C LYS A 25 15.57 19.48 1.86
N ALA A 26 15.33 19.62 0.56
CA ALA A 26 14.19 19.01 -0.10
C ALA A 26 14.45 17.54 -0.47
N ALA A 27 15.72 17.12 -0.65
CA ALA A 27 16.07 15.71 -0.87
C ALA A 27 15.70 14.82 0.33
N GLU A 28 15.93 15.30 1.55
CA GLU A 28 15.63 14.56 2.79
C GLU A 28 14.16 14.65 3.21
N SER A 29 13.40 15.59 2.63
CA SER A 29 12.05 15.90 3.07
C SER A 29 10.99 15.03 2.39
N ALA A 30 10.15 14.38 3.19
CA ALA A 30 9.01 13.60 2.69
C ALA A 30 7.91 14.49 2.06
N ALA A 31 7.76 15.73 2.55
CA ALA A 31 6.75 16.67 2.09
C ALA A 31 7.23 18.12 2.18
N LEU A 32 6.64 18.97 1.35
CA LEU A 32 6.85 20.42 1.35
C LEU A 32 5.51 21.08 1.65
N PHE A 33 5.56 22.23 2.32
CA PHE A 33 4.38 22.95 2.75
C PHE A 33 4.50 24.43 2.41
N THR A 34 3.37 25.08 2.15
CA THR A 34 3.30 26.54 2.04
C THR A 34 2.93 27.14 3.38
N VAL A 35 3.55 28.27 3.74
CA VAL A 35 3.16 29.09 4.88
C VAL A 35 2.52 30.40 4.45
N ASP A 36 1.73 31.01 5.33
CA ASP A 36 1.21 32.37 5.13
C ASP A 36 2.27 33.42 5.45
N ALA A 37 3.14 33.69 4.48
CA ALA A 37 4.33 34.53 4.66
C ALA A 37 4.12 36.02 4.29
N GLY A 38 2.93 36.41 3.81
CA GLY A 38 2.71 37.74 3.24
C GLY A 38 3.54 38.00 1.99
N ASP A 39 3.93 39.26 1.76
CA ASP A 39 4.77 39.64 0.62
C ASP A 39 6.27 39.48 0.93
N LEU A 40 6.78 38.28 0.69
CA LEU A 40 8.20 37.97 0.86
C LEU A 40 9.11 38.80 -0.05
N PHE A 41 8.61 39.31 -1.18
CA PHE A 41 9.46 40.10 -2.07
C PHE A 41 9.74 41.48 -1.48
N GLU A 42 8.76 42.09 -0.80
CA GLU A 42 8.97 43.33 -0.06
C GLU A 42 9.86 43.12 1.18
N VAL A 43 9.75 41.97 1.87
CA VAL A 43 10.68 41.59 2.94
C VAL A 43 12.12 41.48 2.41
N PHE A 44 12.30 40.83 1.26
CA PHE A 44 13.59 40.69 0.61
C PHE A 44 14.19 42.04 0.24
N LEU A 45 13.46 42.88 -0.49
CA LEU A 45 13.95 44.20 -0.92
C LEU A 45 14.21 45.14 0.27
N GLY A 46 13.32 45.17 1.27
CA GLY A 46 13.47 46.02 2.44
C GLY A 46 14.65 45.63 3.34
N ALA A 47 15.11 44.38 3.26
CA ALA A 47 16.27 43.90 3.99
C ALA A 47 17.61 44.15 3.24
N LEU A 48 17.59 44.49 1.96
CA LEU A 48 18.78 44.87 1.18
C LEU A 48 19.17 46.34 1.43
N THR A 49 20.36 46.74 0.96
CA THR A 49 20.69 48.17 0.83
C THR A 49 19.85 48.80 -0.29
N PRO A 50 19.62 50.13 -0.28
CA PRO A 50 18.81 50.78 -1.31
C PRO A 50 19.28 50.51 -2.75
N GLU A 51 20.60 50.44 -2.97
CA GLU A 51 21.21 50.19 -4.28
C GLU A 51 20.92 48.75 -4.74
N LEU A 52 21.12 47.77 -3.86
CA LEU A 52 20.82 46.37 -4.16
C LEU A 52 19.33 46.14 -4.33
N ALA A 53 18.48 46.78 -3.52
CA ALA A 53 17.03 46.70 -3.66
C ALA A 53 16.56 47.21 -5.03
N ALA A 54 17.14 48.31 -5.52
CA ALA A 54 16.84 48.82 -6.86
C ALA A 54 17.29 47.85 -7.97
N ALA A 55 18.49 47.28 -7.85
CA ALA A 55 19.02 46.31 -8.81
C ALA A 55 18.24 44.98 -8.83
N ASN A 56 17.71 44.55 -7.68
CA ASN A 56 17.02 43.28 -7.51
C ASN A 56 15.48 43.39 -7.65
N ASN A 57 14.94 44.57 -8.03
CA ASN A 57 13.52 44.76 -8.26
C ASN A 57 13.05 44.13 -9.59
N CYS A 58 13.00 42.80 -9.62
CA CYS A 58 12.68 41.99 -10.78
C CYS A 58 11.29 41.33 -10.66
N GLY A 59 10.42 41.56 -11.65
CA GLY A 59 9.09 40.94 -11.72
C GLY A 59 9.11 39.41 -11.84
N THR A 60 10.14 38.84 -12.49
CA THR A 60 10.32 37.38 -12.60
C THR A 60 10.67 36.77 -11.23
N CYS A 61 11.62 37.38 -10.50
CA CYS A 61 11.98 36.94 -9.16
C CYS A 61 10.85 37.17 -8.15
N ARG A 62 10.08 38.26 -8.28
CA ARG A 62 8.86 38.49 -7.50
C ARG A 62 7.84 37.36 -7.67
N ALA A 63 7.62 36.90 -8.91
CA ALA A 63 6.73 35.78 -9.18
C ALA A 63 7.25 34.46 -8.58
N PHE A 64 8.56 34.23 -8.60
CA PHE A 64 9.19 33.08 -7.93
C PHE A 64 8.99 33.13 -6.41
N LEU A 65 9.34 34.24 -5.75
CA LEU A 65 9.19 34.39 -4.28
C LEU A 65 7.73 34.20 -3.85
N ARG A 66 6.77 34.75 -4.61
CA ARG A 66 5.34 34.59 -4.31
C ARG A 66 4.89 33.12 -4.31
N ARG A 67 5.45 32.28 -5.18
CA ARG A 67 5.00 30.88 -5.36
C ARG A 67 5.81 29.88 -4.55
N TYR A 68 7.11 30.09 -4.44
CA TYR A 68 8.05 29.12 -3.86
C TYR A 68 8.80 29.67 -2.64
N GLY A 69 8.82 30.99 -2.45
CA GLY A 69 9.56 31.63 -1.36
C GLY A 69 9.10 31.23 0.03
N GLY A 70 7.81 30.91 0.19
CA GLY A 70 7.21 30.49 1.46
C GLY A 70 7.18 28.97 1.67
N LEU A 71 8.06 28.22 1.01
CA LEU A 71 8.12 26.77 1.17
C LEU A 71 8.95 26.36 2.39
N VAL A 72 8.39 25.44 3.17
CA VAL A 72 9.05 24.81 4.32
C VAL A 72 9.00 23.29 4.23
N CYS A 73 9.98 22.65 4.85
CA CYS A 73 9.88 21.26 5.30
C CYS A 73 9.62 21.22 6.81
N VAL A 74 9.18 20.07 7.30
CA VAL A 74 8.94 19.83 8.74
C VAL A 74 9.83 18.69 9.18
N ASP A 75 10.70 18.97 10.16
CA ASP A 75 11.55 17.97 10.79
C ASP A 75 10.74 17.03 11.69
N ALA A 76 11.32 15.89 12.08
CA ALA A 76 10.66 14.87 12.89
C ALA A 76 10.19 15.37 14.28
N ASP A 77 10.76 16.48 14.78
CA ASP A 77 10.33 17.12 16.01
C ASP A 77 9.20 18.14 15.80
N GLY A 78 8.82 18.46 14.57
CA GLY A 78 7.80 19.46 14.23
C GLY A 78 8.36 20.85 13.90
N THR A 79 9.68 21.04 13.93
CA THR A 79 10.31 22.30 13.54
C THR A 79 10.13 22.53 12.04
N ALA A 80 9.57 23.67 11.65
CA ALA A 80 9.51 24.09 10.25
C ALA A 80 10.81 24.78 9.86
N LYS A 81 11.39 24.40 8.73
CA LYS A 81 12.59 25.02 8.17
C LYS A 81 12.34 25.46 6.73
N SER A 82 12.85 26.63 6.36
CA SER A 82 12.80 27.06 4.97
C SER A 82 13.60 26.08 4.12
N VAL A 83 13.04 25.70 2.97
CA VAL A 83 13.80 24.91 1.99
C VAL A 83 14.66 25.78 1.08
N LEU A 84 14.57 27.11 1.16
CA LEU A 84 15.28 28.02 0.25
C LEU A 84 16.28 28.94 0.96
N TRP A 85 15.97 29.37 2.18
CA TRP A 85 16.65 30.48 2.81
C TRP A 85 17.58 30.00 3.92
N SER A 86 18.89 30.01 3.63
CA SER A 86 19.96 29.67 4.57
C SER A 86 20.99 30.80 4.59
N ALA A 87 21.09 31.50 5.72
CA ALA A 87 22.04 32.60 5.87
C ALA A 87 23.51 32.13 5.76
N SER A 88 23.80 30.88 6.15
CA SER A 88 25.14 30.30 6.04
C SER A 88 25.59 30.04 4.60
N ASP A 89 24.64 29.88 3.68
CA ASP A 89 24.91 29.62 2.26
C ASP A 89 24.82 30.90 1.41
N SER A 90 24.67 32.07 2.03
CA SER A 90 24.43 33.33 1.34
C SER A 90 25.64 34.27 1.40
N PRO A 91 25.96 34.99 0.30
CA PRO A 91 27.02 35.99 0.31
C PRO A 91 26.68 37.16 1.25
N PRO A 92 27.69 37.90 1.77
CA PRO A 92 27.48 38.94 2.78
C PRO A 92 26.48 40.04 2.38
N SER A 93 26.44 40.40 1.09
CA SER A 93 25.50 41.38 0.51
C SER A 93 24.03 40.98 0.66
N TYR A 94 23.74 39.67 0.65
CA TYR A 94 22.39 39.13 0.72
C TYR A 94 22.06 38.49 2.07
N ALA A 95 23.04 38.21 2.92
CA ALA A 95 22.88 37.48 4.17
C ALA A 95 21.76 38.04 5.07
N ARG A 96 21.64 39.38 5.20
CA ARG A 96 20.56 40.01 5.98
C ARG A 96 19.18 39.74 5.39
N ALA A 97 19.05 39.82 4.07
CA ALA A 97 17.80 39.57 3.38
C ALA A 97 17.39 38.09 3.45
N VAL A 98 18.34 37.17 3.28
CA VAL A 98 18.09 35.73 3.43
C VAL A 98 17.71 35.38 4.87
N ALA A 99 18.37 35.97 5.87
CA ALA A 99 18.00 35.77 7.27
C ALA A 99 16.57 36.28 7.56
N ALA A 100 16.21 37.47 7.06
CA ALA A 100 14.86 38.02 7.22
C ALA A 100 13.79 37.16 6.54
N LEU A 101 14.08 36.61 5.35
CA LEU A 101 13.21 35.67 4.67
C LEU A 101 13.05 34.36 5.46
N ALA A 102 14.14 33.77 5.93
CA ALA A 102 14.12 32.55 6.73
C ALA A 102 13.29 32.74 8.00
N GLU A 103 13.56 33.79 8.78
CA GLU A 103 12.81 34.11 10.00
C GLU A 103 11.30 34.30 9.72
N THR A 104 10.97 35.03 8.65
CA THR A 104 9.58 35.26 8.25
C THR A 104 8.88 33.95 7.88
N VAL A 105 9.53 33.09 7.10
CA VAL A 105 8.93 31.84 6.61
C VAL A 105 8.81 30.79 7.73
N GLU A 106 9.85 30.62 8.54
CA GLU A 106 9.89 29.61 9.60
C GLU A 106 9.00 29.97 10.81
N GLY A 107 8.73 31.25 11.04
CA GLY A 107 7.85 31.72 12.10
C GLY A 107 6.34 31.63 11.81
N ARG A 108 5.94 31.26 10.59
CA ARG A 108 4.55 31.35 10.12
C ARG A 108 3.84 30.00 10.10
N PRO A 109 2.51 29.98 10.26
CA PRO A 109 1.74 28.74 10.22
C PRO A 109 1.71 28.16 8.81
N ILE A 110 1.77 26.84 8.71
CA ILE A 110 1.50 26.11 7.47
C ILE A 110 0.03 26.25 7.09
N THR A 111 -0.22 26.51 5.81
CA THR A 111 -1.57 26.69 5.25
C THR A 111 -1.99 25.56 4.30
N SER A 112 -1.04 24.89 3.65
CA SER A 112 -1.34 23.82 2.69
C SER A 112 -0.13 22.92 2.47
N LEU A 113 -0.40 21.67 2.09
CA LEU A 113 0.58 20.86 1.38
C LEU A 113 0.99 21.56 0.07
N PHE A 114 2.27 21.49 -0.26
CA PHE A 114 2.78 21.90 -1.56
C PHE A 114 3.11 20.69 -2.45
N ARG A 115 2.50 20.68 -3.63
CA ARG A 115 2.86 19.79 -4.75
C ARG A 115 2.72 20.53 -6.08
N SER A 116 3.58 20.18 -7.02
CA SER A 116 3.58 20.71 -8.38
C SER A 116 3.83 19.58 -9.36
N SER A 117 3.26 19.66 -10.57
CA SER A 117 3.65 18.79 -11.69
C SER A 117 4.74 19.43 -12.56
N ALA A 118 5.08 20.70 -12.32
CA ALA A 118 6.10 21.40 -13.11
C ALA A 118 7.50 20.94 -12.71
N THR A 119 8.28 20.51 -13.71
CA THR A 119 9.68 20.08 -13.56
C THR A 119 10.68 21.24 -13.49
N ASN A 120 10.23 22.48 -13.74
CA ASN A 120 11.01 23.69 -13.57
C ASN A 120 10.21 24.70 -12.76
N TRP A 121 10.77 25.16 -11.64
CA TRP A 121 10.14 26.14 -10.76
C TRP A 121 10.83 27.50 -10.92
N GLY A 122 10.13 28.46 -11.52
CA GLY A 122 10.72 29.76 -11.87
C GLY A 122 11.09 29.84 -13.35
N CYS A 123 11.93 30.82 -13.70
CA CYS A 123 12.37 31.05 -15.06
C CYS A 123 13.84 31.48 -15.02
N ALA A 124 14.76 30.53 -15.23
CA ALA A 124 16.19 30.74 -15.02
C ALA A 124 16.75 31.86 -15.89
N GLU A 125 16.32 31.95 -17.15
CA GLU A 125 16.79 32.95 -18.09
C GLU A 125 15.60 33.73 -18.66
N ARG A 126 15.63 35.04 -18.49
CA ARG A 126 14.70 35.96 -19.16
C ARG A 126 15.42 37.26 -19.46
N GLY A 127 15.73 37.48 -20.74
CA GLY A 127 16.65 38.54 -21.14
C GLY A 127 18.10 38.17 -20.83
N SER A 128 18.93 39.16 -20.53
CA SER A 128 20.37 38.97 -20.22
C SER A 128 20.66 38.64 -18.76
N TRP A 129 19.63 38.42 -17.94
CA TRP A 129 19.77 38.21 -16.49
C TRP A 129 19.37 36.78 -16.13
N THR A 130 20.14 36.16 -15.25
CA THR A 130 19.77 34.90 -14.61
C THR A 130 18.85 35.22 -13.44
N HIS A 131 17.77 34.46 -13.25
CA HIS A 131 16.78 34.70 -12.18
C HIS A 131 16.67 33.48 -11.27
N LEU A 132 15.96 33.65 -10.15
CA LEU A 132 15.60 32.55 -9.26
C LEU A 132 14.79 31.48 -10.00
N ALA A 133 15.37 30.27 -10.04
CA ALA A 133 14.75 29.08 -10.57
C ALA A 133 15.36 27.82 -9.95
N LEU A 134 14.55 26.76 -9.85
CA LEU A 134 14.91 25.46 -9.27
C LEU A 134 14.41 24.31 -10.15
N ALA A 135 15.13 23.19 -10.10
CA ALA A 135 14.69 21.91 -10.65
C ALA A 135 14.39 20.94 -9.49
N PRO A 136 13.11 20.71 -9.12
CA PRO A 136 12.75 19.78 -8.06
C PRO A 136 13.12 18.34 -8.39
N ALA A 137 13.52 17.58 -7.36
CA ALA A 137 13.63 16.13 -7.43
C ALA A 137 12.26 15.48 -7.72
N GLU A 138 12.29 14.30 -8.33
CA GLU A 138 11.09 13.63 -8.83
C GLU A 138 10.07 13.28 -7.74
N HIS A 139 10.51 12.96 -6.51
CA HIS A 139 9.61 12.64 -5.39
C HIS A 139 8.80 13.84 -4.87
N LEU A 140 9.22 15.06 -5.21
CA LEU A 140 8.50 16.29 -4.88
C LEU A 140 7.43 16.64 -5.93
N LEU A 141 7.49 16.00 -7.10
CA LEU A 141 6.54 16.19 -8.16
C LEU A 141 5.30 15.32 -7.94
N HIS A 142 4.13 15.90 -8.20
CA HIS A 142 2.92 15.11 -8.35
C HIS A 142 2.77 14.77 -9.83
N ARG A 143 2.66 13.47 -10.12
CA ARG A 143 2.27 12.98 -11.45
C ARG A 143 0.75 12.90 -11.50
N PRO A 144 0.06 13.87 -12.15
CA PRO A 144 -1.38 13.80 -12.28
C PRO A 144 -1.77 12.55 -13.05
N THR A 145 -2.87 11.93 -12.61
CA THR A 145 -3.47 10.79 -13.30
C THR A 145 -4.65 11.28 -14.13
N ALA A 146 -5.25 10.40 -14.93
CA ALA A 146 -6.48 10.73 -15.66
C ALA A 146 -7.63 11.16 -14.73
N LEU A 147 -7.59 10.71 -13.47
CA LEU A 147 -8.63 10.96 -12.46
C LEU A 147 -8.32 12.11 -11.51
N VAL A 148 -7.04 12.32 -11.21
CA VAL A 148 -6.62 13.22 -10.13
C VAL A 148 -5.59 14.21 -10.64
N SER A 149 -6.03 15.46 -10.76
CA SER A 149 -5.13 16.60 -10.97
C SER A 149 -4.30 16.91 -9.71
N THR A 150 -3.18 17.59 -9.88
CA THR A 150 -2.35 18.05 -8.74
C THR A 150 -3.12 18.90 -7.74
N GLY A 151 -4.05 19.74 -8.21
CA GLY A 151 -4.90 20.55 -7.33
C GLY A 151 -5.85 19.70 -6.48
N GLN A 152 -6.47 18.67 -7.08
CA GLN A 152 -7.34 17.73 -6.36
C GLN A 152 -6.54 16.91 -5.33
N TYR A 153 -5.33 16.48 -5.67
CA TYR A 153 -4.45 15.78 -4.73
C TYR A 153 -4.13 16.63 -3.50
N VAL A 154 -3.73 17.90 -3.70
CA VAL A 154 -3.44 18.83 -2.59
C VAL A 154 -4.69 19.07 -1.74
N ALA A 155 -5.84 19.31 -2.38
CA ALA A 155 -7.11 19.52 -1.66
C ALA A 155 -7.50 18.30 -0.80
N ALA A 156 -7.35 17.08 -1.33
CA ALA A 156 -7.61 15.86 -0.59
C ALA A 156 -6.69 15.71 0.63
N LYS A 157 -5.38 15.98 0.48
CA LYS A 157 -4.43 15.94 1.59
C LYS A 157 -4.68 17.01 2.66
N ASN A 158 -5.17 18.19 2.27
CA ASN A 158 -5.58 19.21 3.23
C ASN A 158 -6.83 18.77 4.02
N ALA A 159 -7.81 18.13 3.35
CA ALA A 159 -8.98 17.56 4.02
C ALA A 159 -8.63 16.36 4.92
N ASP A 160 -7.62 15.57 4.54
CA ASP A 160 -7.07 14.50 5.38
C ASP A 160 -6.51 15.06 6.70
N ARG A 161 -5.78 16.18 6.66
CA ARG A 161 -5.29 16.86 7.86
C ARG A 161 -6.42 17.27 8.80
N GLU A 162 -7.47 17.92 8.27
CA GLU A 162 -8.64 18.31 9.06
C GLU A 162 -9.37 17.10 9.67
N THR A 163 -9.38 15.97 8.96
CA THR A 163 -9.98 14.73 9.45
C THR A 163 -9.13 14.11 10.55
N LEU A 164 -7.81 14.09 10.37
CA LEU A 164 -6.86 13.58 11.36
C LEU A 164 -6.88 14.41 12.65
N GLU A 165 -6.86 15.74 12.54
CA GLU A 165 -6.91 16.65 13.69
C GLU A 165 -8.13 16.38 14.58
N ARG A 166 -9.32 16.25 13.97
CA ARG A 166 -10.55 15.90 14.70
C ARG A 166 -10.46 14.52 15.34
N ALA A 167 -9.88 13.54 14.66
CA ALA A 167 -9.72 12.19 15.20
C ALA A 167 -8.77 12.15 16.40
N LEU A 168 -7.66 12.89 16.36
CA LEU A 168 -6.70 12.98 17.46
C LEU A 168 -7.33 13.60 18.71
N ALA A 169 -8.24 14.57 18.54
CA ALA A 169 -9.00 15.16 19.63
C ALA A 169 -10.07 14.20 20.20
N GLU A 170 -10.74 13.44 19.34
CA GLU A 170 -11.81 12.51 19.73
C GLU A 170 -11.27 11.23 20.39
N PHE A 171 -10.09 10.77 20.01
CA PHE A 171 -9.50 9.51 20.50
C PHE A 171 -8.15 9.75 21.19
N PRO A 172 -8.13 9.97 22.51
CA PRO A 172 -6.90 10.22 23.26
C PRO A 172 -5.91 9.05 23.23
N ALA A 173 -4.62 9.36 23.40
CA ALA A 173 -3.51 8.40 23.36
C ALA A 173 -3.73 7.12 24.21
N PRO A 174 -4.29 7.18 25.44
CA PRO A 174 -4.57 5.96 26.21
C PRO A 174 -5.55 4.99 25.53
N VAL A 175 -6.58 5.52 24.84
CA VAL A 175 -7.56 4.71 24.11
C VAL A 175 -6.89 4.05 22.90
N VAL A 176 -6.08 4.82 22.16
CA VAL A 176 -5.33 4.31 21.00
C VAL A 176 -4.34 3.22 21.41
N LYS A 177 -3.57 3.44 22.49
CA LYS A 177 -2.65 2.43 23.04
C LYS A 177 -3.36 1.15 23.46
N LYS A 178 -4.54 1.26 24.10
CA LYS A 178 -5.36 0.11 24.47
C LYS A 178 -5.85 -0.65 23.23
N ALA A 179 -6.28 0.06 22.18
CA ALA A 179 -6.70 -0.55 20.92
C ALA A 179 -5.55 -1.30 20.23
N VAL A 180 -4.35 -0.70 20.15
CA VAL A 180 -3.17 -1.35 19.58
C VAL A 180 -2.77 -2.58 20.39
N ALA A 181 -2.79 -2.49 21.73
CA ALA A 181 -2.51 -3.63 22.60
C ALA A 181 -3.50 -4.78 22.36
N LEU A 182 -4.80 -4.48 22.23
CA LEU A 182 -5.82 -5.47 21.91
C LEU A 182 -5.64 -6.08 20.52
N LEU A 183 -5.33 -5.28 19.49
CA LEU A 183 -5.10 -5.79 18.14
C LEU A 183 -3.87 -6.70 18.07
N ARG A 184 -2.83 -6.43 18.86
CA ARG A 184 -1.63 -7.27 18.97
C ARG A 184 -1.87 -8.64 19.61
N THR A 185 -2.98 -8.85 20.31
CA THR A 185 -3.29 -10.19 20.87
C THR A 185 -3.81 -11.15 19.80
N GLU A 186 -4.14 -10.64 18.61
CA GLU A 186 -4.71 -11.39 17.48
C GLU A 186 -6.02 -12.13 17.82
N GLN A 187 -6.64 -11.84 18.97
CA GLN A 187 -7.90 -12.47 19.38
C GLN A 187 -9.11 -11.96 18.60
N LEU A 188 -9.03 -10.71 18.10
CA LEU A 188 -10.07 -10.17 17.25
C LEU A 188 -9.89 -10.68 15.81
N TYR A 189 -10.96 -11.24 15.24
CA TYR A 189 -11.01 -11.73 13.86
C TYR A 189 -10.53 -10.67 12.86
N ARG A 190 -9.47 -10.99 12.09
CA ARG A 190 -8.84 -10.07 11.11
C ARG A 190 -8.31 -8.76 11.70
N SER A 191 -7.81 -8.79 12.94
CA SER A 191 -7.21 -7.63 13.61
C SER A 191 -6.00 -7.04 12.86
N ASP A 192 -5.23 -7.88 12.20
CA ASP A 192 -4.09 -7.54 11.35
C ASP A 192 -4.43 -6.50 10.26
N ALA A 193 -5.64 -6.56 9.71
CA ALA A 193 -6.08 -5.68 8.62
C ALA A 193 -6.03 -4.19 9.02
N ILE A 194 -6.24 -3.88 10.30
CA ILE A 194 -6.28 -2.52 10.84
C ILE A 194 -5.18 -2.21 11.85
N LEU A 195 -4.37 -3.20 12.25
CA LEU A 195 -3.28 -3.01 13.22
C LEU A 195 -2.32 -1.91 12.77
N GLY A 196 -1.94 -1.87 11.49
CA GLY A 196 -1.06 -0.84 10.94
C GLY A 196 -1.63 0.58 11.09
N ALA A 197 -2.96 0.75 10.93
CA ALA A 197 -3.61 2.05 11.13
C ALA A 197 -3.61 2.46 12.61
N GLY A 198 -3.86 1.51 13.53
CA GLY A 198 -3.78 1.76 14.96
C GLY A 198 -2.35 2.10 15.43
N GLN A 199 -1.35 1.38 14.93
CA GLN A 199 0.06 1.64 15.25
C GLN A 199 0.50 3.01 14.74
N TRP A 200 0.19 3.34 13.48
CA TRP A 200 0.48 4.65 12.92
C TRP A 200 -0.16 5.78 13.77
N LEU A 201 -1.43 5.64 14.14
CA LEU A 201 -2.11 6.64 14.98
C LEU A 201 -1.45 6.76 16.37
N SER A 202 -1.00 5.63 16.96
CA SER A 202 -0.23 5.65 18.21
C SER A 202 1.08 6.42 18.07
N THR A 203 1.82 6.21 16.97
CA THR A 203 3.06 6.95 16.68
C THR A 203 2.80 8.45 16.55
N VAL A 204 1.70 8.85 15.89
CA VAL A 204 1.33 10.27 15.79
C VAL A 204 1.07 10.87 17.18
N HIS A 205 0.34 10.17 18.06
CA HIS A 205 0.17 10.63 19.44
C HIS A 205 1.50 10.75 20.20
N GLU A 206 2.40 9.77 20.07
CA GLU A 206 3.71 9.79 20.72
C GLU A 206 4.57 10.98 20.27
N GLN A 207 4.53 11.32 18.97
CA GLN A 207 5.21 12.51 18.44
C GLN A 207 4.63 13.80 19.03
N LEU A 208 3.31 13.92 19.11
CA LEU A 208 2.63 15.11 19.67
C LEU A 208 2.87 15.27 21.18
N ASP A 209 2.92 14.15 21.91
CA ASP A 209 3.22 14.10 23.34
C ASP A 209 4.69 14.44 23.62
N ALA A 210 5.61 14.14 22.70
CA ALA A 210 7.03 14.44 22.83
C ALA A 210 7.37 15.94 22.68
N VAL A 211 6.47 16.75 22.10
CA VAL A 211 6.66 18.21 21.99
C VAL A 211 6.70 18.84 23.38
N ARG A 212 7.86 19.44 23.70
CA ARG A 212 8.12 20.08 25.00
C ARG A 212 7.66 21.55 25.00
N GLY A 213 7.33 22.03 26.19
CA GLY A 213 6.94 23.43 26.39
C GLY A 213 5.45 23.70 26.15
N HIS A 214 5.11 24.98 26.18
CA HIS A 214 3.74 25.48 26.15
C HIS A 214 3.68 26.85 25.49
N GLY A 215 2.51 27.24 25.00
CA GLY A 215 2.29 28.49 24.28
C GLY A 215 2.32 28.32 22.76
N ALA A 216 2.29 29.44 22.04
CA ALA A 216 2.08 29.46 20.59
C ALA A 216 3.16 28.72 19.79
N ALA A 217 4.43 28.74 20.23
CA ALA A 217 5.51 28.03 19.55
C ALA A 217 5.35 26.51 19.64
N ALA A 218 5.09 25.98 20.84
CA ALA A 218 4.84 24.56 21.06
C ALA A 218 3.57 24.08 20.34
N GLN A 219 2.52 24.90 20.31
CA GLN A 219 1.31 24.58 19.54
C GLN A 219 1.61 24.50 18.04
N ARG A 220 2.35 25.46 17.48
CA ARG A 220 2.75 25.44 16.07
C ARG A 220 3.56 24.19 15.71
N GLN A 221 4.45 23.76 16.59
CA GLN A 221 5.22 22.53 16.43
C GLN A 221 4.32 21.30 16.38
N ARG A 222 3.29 21.22 17.23
CA ARG A 222 2.25 20.17 17.17
C ARG A 222 1.44 20.23 15.88
N ASP A 223 1.01 21.42 15.48
CA ASP A 223 0.23 21.61 14.24
C ASP A 223 1.05 21.16 13.02
N ASN A 224 2.34 21.48 12.97
CA ASN A 224 3.27 21.04 11.92
C ASN A 224 3.41 19.51 11.88
N LEU A 225 3.45 18.84 13.03
CA LEU A 225 3.47 17.37 13.08
C LEU A 225 2.18 16.75 12.52
N VAL A 226 1.02 17.37 12.78
CA VAL A 226 -0.25 16.92 12.17
C VAL A 226 -0.24 17.11 10.66
N TRP A 227 0.30 18.23 10.16
CA TRP A 227 0.52 18.46 8.73
C TRP A 227 1.42 17.38 8.11
N LEU A 228 2.55 17.08 8.75
CA LEU A 228 3.50 16.06 8.30
C LEU A 228 2.86 14.66 8.30
N ALA A 229 2.15 14.31 9.37
CA ALA A 229 1.45 13.04 9.49
C ALA A 229 0.41 12.86 8.39
N ALA A 230 -0.42 13.87 8.12
CA ALA A 230 -1.44 13.80 7.07
C ALA A 230 -0.84 13.71 5.65
N ALA A 231 0.23 14.47 5.39
CA ALA A 231 0.91 14.46 4.10
C ALA A 231 1.52 13.08 3.78
N THR A 232 2.06 12.41 4.80
CA THR A 232 2.78 11.13 4.68
C THR A 232 1.94 9.89 5.03
N ALA A 233 0.70 10.09 5.49
CA ALA A 233 -0.19 9.01 5.86
C ALA A 233 -0.44 8.03 4.70
N PRO A 234 -0.40 6.71 4.95
CA PRO A 234 -0.89 5.72 4.01
C PRO A 234 -2.36 5.97 3.66
N ALA A 235 -2.77 5.53 2.47
CA ALA A 235 -4.12 5.77 1.95
C ALA A 235 -5.20 5.32 2.96
N GLY A 236 -6.07 6.26 3.33
CA GLY A 236 -7.18 6.05 4.25
C GLY A 236 -6.86 6.13 5.74
N PHE A 237 -5.59 6.27 6.15
CA PHE A 237 -5.21 6.24 7.57
C PHE A 237 -5.67 7.49 8.33
N CYS A 238 -5.80 8.64 7.65
CA CYS A 238 -6.37 9.86 8.23
C CYS A 238 -7.88 9.75 8.52
N HIS A 239 -8.60 8.85 7.84
CA HIS A 239 -10.04 8.66 8.01
C HIS A 239 -10.37 7.73 9.19
N VAL A 240 -9.79 8.01 10.36
CA VAL A 240 -9.86 7.17 11.56
C VAL A 240 -11.31 6.85 11.94
N LYS A 241 -12.15 7.89 12.10
CA LYS A 241 -13.53 7.77 12.60
C LYS A 241 -14.44 6.94 11.69
N SER A 242 -14.34 7.14 10.37
CA SER A 242 -15.16 6.40 9.41
C SER A 242 -14.61 5.00 9.11
N GLY A 243 -13.36 4.73 9.47
CA GLY A 243 -12.73 3.42 9.34
C GLY A 243 -13.10 2.44 10.48
N MET A 244 -12.65 1.20 10.30
CA MET A 244 -12.83 0.14 11.30
C MET A 244 -12.06 0.39 12.58
N ILE A 245 -10.90 1.04 12.50
CA ILE A 245 -10.15 1.46 13.68
C ILE A 245 -10.98 2.44 14.54
N GLY A 246 -11.71 3.38 13.93
CA GLY A 246 -12.59 4.30 14.65
C GLY A 246 -13.72 3.58 15.39
N THR A 247 -14.30 2.53 14.81
CA THR A 247 -15.31 1.72 15.52
C THR A 247 -14.72 1.08 16.76
N LEU A 248 -13.54 0.45 16.65
CA LEU A 248 -12.87 -0.14 17.80
C LEU A 248 -12.54 0.90 18.87
N LEU A 249 -12.02 2.06 18.46
CA LEU A 249 -11.70 3.16 19.37
C LEU A 249 -12.95 3.68 20.10
N SER A 250 -14.06 3.88 19.40
CA SER A 250 -15.33 4.29 20.00
C SER A 250 -15.86 3.26 21.00
N ASP A 251 -15.80 1.96 20.67
CA ASP A 251 -16.28 0.89 21.55
C ASP A 251 -15.42 0.80 22.83
N LEU A 252 -14.10 0.98 22.71
CA LEU A 252 -13.18 1.02 23.84
C LEU A 252 -13.33 2.29 24.69
N ALA A 253 -13.53 3.45 24.06
CA ALA A 253 -13.78 4.71 24.74
C ALA A 253 -15.12 4.70 25.51
N ALA A 254 -16.13 4.01 24.97
CA ALA A 254 -17.41 3.79 25.64
C ALA A 254 -17.35 2.77 26.79
N GLY A 255 -16.22 2.10 27.00
CA GLY A 255 -16.04 1.14 28.09
C GLY A 255 -16.82 -0.17 27.92
N LEU A 256 -17.10 -0.59 26.67
CA LEU A 256 -17.81 -1.85 26.42
C LEU A 256 -17.00 -3.08 26.91
N SER A 257 -17.72 -4.16 27.24
CA SER A 257 -17.09 -5.44 27.59
C SER A 257 -16.35 -6.05 26.40
N TYR A 258 -15.32 -6.87 26.67
CA TYR A 258 -14.56 -7.56 25.62
C TYR A 258 -15.47 -8.33 24.66
N GLU A 259 -16.43 -9.12 25.19
CA GLU A 259 -17.38 -9.89 24.38
C GLU A 259 -18.21 -9.00 23.43
N SER A 260 -18.62 -7.81 23.90
CA SER A 260 -19.35 -6.85 23.06
C SER A 260 -18.47 -6.25 21.96
N VAL A 261 -17.21 -5.92 22.30
CA VAL A 261 -16.21 -5.41 21.35
C VAL A 261 -15.93 -6.46 20.30
N GLU A 262 -15.62 -7.69 20.71
CA GLU A 262 -15.31 -8.82 19.83
C GLU A 262 -16.46 -9.11 18.86
N ARG A 263 -17.70 -9.20 19.35
CA ARG A 263 -18.88 -9.43 18.52
C ARG A 263 -19.09 -8.31 17.49
N ARG A 264 -19.06 -7.05 17.91
CA ARG A 264 -19.26 -5.88 17.01
C ARG A 264 -18.14 -5.78 15.98
N PHE A 265 -16.92 -6.09 16.40
CA PHE A 265 -15.75 -6.13 15.52
C PHE A 265 -15.93 -7.21 14.45
N ALA A 266 -16.25 -8.44 14.85
CA ALA A 266 -16.46 -9.56 13.93
C ALA A 266 -17.62 -9.31 12.95
N GLU A 267 -18.73 -8.72 13.42
CA GLU A 267 -19.86 -8.33 12.58
C GLU A 267 -19.42 -7.39 11.46
N LYS A 268 -18.70 -6.32 11.79
CA LYS A 268 -18.24 -5.35 10.80
C LYS A 268 -17.07 -5.82 9.93
N MET A 269 -16.22 -6.72 10.44
CA MET A 269 -15.12 -7.34 9.69
C MET A 269 -15.56 -8.53 8.85
N ASN A 270 -16.84 -8.92 8.91
CA ASN A 270 -17.37 -10.01 8.11
C ASN A 270 -17.05 -9.76 6.62
N PRO A 271 -16.37 -10.68 5.92
CA PRO A 271 -15.96 -10.49 4.52
C PRO A 271 -17.11 -10.17 3.55
N LEU A 272 -18.35 -10.55 3.88
CA LEU A 272 -19.53 -10.26 3.07
C LEU A 272 -20.06 -8.83 3.26
N GLN A 273 -19.65 -8.14 4.33
CA GLN A 273 -20.09 -6.79 4.69
C GLN A 273 -18.94 -5.77 4.64
N TYR A 274 -17.77 -6.12 5.17
CA TYR A 274 -16.62 -5.23 5.23
C TYR A 274 -16.27 -4.78 3.83
N ARG A 275 -16.29 -3.45 3.61
CA ARG A 275 -15.94 -2.85 2.31
C ARG A 275 -16.87 -3.29 1.15
N ARG A 276 -18.04 -3.86 1.45
CA ARG A 276 -19.02 -4.35 0.48
C ARG A 276 -20.23 -3.42 0.46
N PRO A 277 -20.48 -2.69 -0.65
CA PRO A 277 -21.68 -1.88 -0.77
C PRO A 277 -22.95 -2.74 -0.66
N THR A 278 -23.94 -2.26 0.09
CA THR A 278 -25.20 -2.99 0.34
C THR A 278 -26.32 -2.64 -0.64
N ALA A 279 -26.27 -1.44 -1.25
CA ALA A 279 -27.25 -0.98 -2.21
C ALA A 279 -26.72 -1.06 -3.65
N ALA A 280 -27.61 -1.15 -4.63
CA ALA A 280 -27.25 -1.05 -6.05
C ALA A 280 -26.71 0.36 -6.41
N PRO A 281 -25.80 0.48 -7.39
CA PRO A 281 -25.33 1.78 -7.88
C PRO A 281 -26.46 2.55 -8.56
N THR A 282 -26.45 3.88 -8.44
CA THR A 282 -27.40 4.75 -9.16
C THR A 282 -26.94 4.96 -10.60
N ALA A 283 -27.83 5.45 -11.48
CA ALA A 283 -27.46 5.78 -12.88
C ALA A 283 -26.27 6.75 -12.96
N ALA A 284 -26.20 7.74 -12.06
CA ALA A 284 -25.06 8.66 -11.98
C ALA A 284 -23.76 7.96 -11.57
N MET A 285 -23.81 7.01 -10.64
CA MET A 285 -22.65 6.20 -10.24
C MET A 285 -22.17 5.28 -11.37
N ILE A 286 -23.09 4.74 -12.17
CA ILE A 286 -22.75 3.93 -13.35
C ILE A 286 -22.06 4.80 -14.40
N ALA A 287 -22.63 5.96 -14.74
CA ALA A 287 -22.03 6.87 -15.70
C ALA A 287 -20.64 7.39 -15.26
N ARG A 288 -20.43 7.63 -13.95
CA ARG A 288 -19.08 7.95 -13.44
C ARG A 288 -18.14 6.76 -13.59
N ALA A 289 -18.58 5.54 -13.25
CA ALA A 289 -17.76 4.35 -13.39
C ALA A 289 -17.33 4.08 -14.84
N GLU A 290 -18.21 4.27 -15.81
CA GLU A 290 -17.87 4.17 -17.24
C GLU A 290 -16.77 5.16 -17.64
N LYS A 291 -16.87 6.41 -17.19
CA LYS A 291 -15.83 7.43 -17.45
C LYS A 291 -14.50 7.04 -16.82
N VAL A 292 -14.50 6.60 -15.57
CA VAL A 292 -13.29 6.19 -14.84
C VAL A 292 -12.62 5.01 -15.53
N ILE A 293 -13.39 4.00 -15.92
CA ILE A 293 -12.86 2.83 -16.63
C ILE A 293 -12.30 3.20 -18.01
N ALA A 294 -12.94 4.12 -18.72
CA ALA A 294 -12.43 4.62 -20.00
C ALA A 294 -11.15 5.45 -19.82
N GLU A 295 -11.10 6.35 -18.84
CA GLU A 295 -9.95 7.18 -18.49
C GLU A 295 -8.72 6.36 -18.07
N LEU A 296 -8.94 5.21 -17.42
CA LEU A 296 -7.89 4.27 -17.04
C LEU A 296 -7.59 3.20 -18.09
N GLU A 297 -8.33 3.16 -19.20
CA GLU A 297 -8.28 2.10 -20.23
C GLU A 297 -8.44 0.68 -19.64
N ALA A 298 -9.15 0.56 -18.52
CA ALA A 298 -9.19 -0.64 -17.68
C ALA A 298 -10.33 -1.62 -18.01
N ALA A 299 -11.05 -1.41 -19.12
CA ALA A 299 -12.19 -2.26 -19.50
C ALA A 299 -11.77 -3.72 -19.69
N GLY A 300 -10.63 -3.97 -20.34
CA GLY A 300 -10.08 -5.31 -20.53
C GLY A 300 -9.70 -6.02 -19.23
N SER A 301 -9.41 -5.25 -18.17
CA SER A 301 -8.98 -5.77 -16.87
C SER A 301 -10.11 -6.41 -16.07
N LEU A 302 -11.36 -6.09 -16.41
CA LEU A 302 -12.55 -6.63 -15.75
C LEU A 302 -12.86 -8.07 -16.16
N ALA A 303 -12.42 -8.50 -17.34
CA ALA A 303 -12.54 -9.88 -17.78
C ALA A 303 -11.50 -10.76 -17.06
N ARG A 304 -11.95 -11.87 -16.48
CA ARG A 304 -11.13 -12.71 -15.60
C ARG A 304 -11.21 -14.17 -16.02
N ARG A 305 -10.14 -14.91 -15.77
CA ARG A 305 -10.05 -16.37 -16.00
C ARG A 305 -9.42 -17.08 -14.80
N PHE A 306 -9.66 -18.37 -14.66
CA PHE A 306 -8.94 -19.18 -13.68
C PHE A 306 -7.43 -19.15 -13.96
N ALA A 307 -6.65 -19.15 -12.89
CA ALA A 307 -5.19 -19.14 -12.97
C ALA A 307 -4.65 -20.54 -13.32
N LYS A 308 -3.61 -20.55 -14.15
CA LYS A 308 -2.75 -21.68 -14.47
C LYS A 308 -1.49 -21.64 -13.59
N LEU A 309 -0.75 -22.74 -13.52
CA LEU A 309 0.52 -22.80 -12.78
C LEU A 309 1.54 -21.79 -13.33
N ALA A 310 1.45 -21.45 -14.62
CA ALA A 310 2.30 -20.43 -15.24
C ALA A 310 1.96 -18.98 -14.82
N ASP A 311 0.78 -18.73 -14.24
CA ASP A 311 0.35 -17.40 -13.80
C ASP A 311 0.81 -17.07 -12.37
N VAL A 312 1.32 -18.06 -11.62
CA VAL A 312 1.57 -17.94 -10.18
C VAL A 312 3.03 -18.08 -9.80
N ARG A 313 3.39 -17.62 -8.59
CA ARG A 313 4.73 -17.78 -8.02
C ARG A 313 4.71 -18.74 -6.82
N PRO A 314 4.87 -20.05 -7.06
CA PRO A 314 4.87 -21.02 -5.98
C PRO A 314 6.13 -20.92 -5.11
N MET A 315 5.97 -21.16 -3.80
CA MET A 315 7.10 -21.42 -2.90
C MET A 315 7.54 -22.89 -2.95
N TRP A 316 6.70 -23.77 -3.51
CA TRP A 316 7.03 -25.14 -3.88
C TRP A 316 6.17 -25.57 -5.07
N ALA A 317 6.75 -26.29 -6.02
CA ALA A 317 6.01 -26.89 -7.13
C ALA A 317 6.52 -28.31 -7.36
N ARG A 318 5.60 -29.23 -7.66
CA ARG A 318 5.97 -30.60 -7.97
C ARG A 318 6.85 -30.61 -9.21
N SER A 319 8.03 -31.21 -9.09
CA SER A 319 8.90 -31.44 -10.24
C SER A 319 8.15 -32.26 -11.29
N ALA A 320 8.06 -31.73 -12.52
CA ALA A 320 7.49 -32.49 -13.62
C ALA A 320 8.29 -33.79 -13.78
N PRO A 321 7.63 -34.96 -13.89
CA PRO A 321 8.35 -36.19 -14.15
C PRO A 321 9.13 -36.00 -15.46
N THR A 322 10.46 -36.12 -15.39
CA THR A 322 11.33 -35.96 -16.56
C THR A 322 10.79 -36.85 -17.68
N ARG A 323 10.28 -36.22 -18.75
CA ARG A 323 9.83 -36.93 -19.95
C ARG A 323 11.02 -37.74 -20.45
N ARG A 324 11.01 -39.06 -20.22
CA ARG A 324 12.13 -39.92 -20.57
C ARG A 324 12.28 -39.86 -22.09
N SER A 325 13.34 -39.21 -22.56
CA SER A 325 13.75 -39.22 -23.96
C SER A 325 14.27 -40.62 -24.29
N GLY A 326 13.37 -41.52 -24.65
CA GLY A 326 13.69 -42.84 -25.17
C GLY A 326 12.87 -43.07 -26.44
N GLY A 327 13.37 -43.93 -27.33
CA GLY A 327 12.71 -44.30 -28.59
C GLY A 327 11.30 -44.88 -28.39
N VAL A 328 10.71 -45.55 -29.40
CA VAL A 328 9.30 -45.97 -29.34
C VAL A 328 8.90 -46.75 -28.07
N PHE A 329 9.85 -47.44 -27.42
CA PHE A 329 9.69 -48.18 -26.16
C PHE A 329 10.18 -47.46 -24.89
N GLY A 330 10.55 -46.17 -24.96
CA GLY A 330 10.99 -45.38 -23.80
C GLY A 330 9.94 -45.25 -22.69
N HIS A 331 8.68 -45.58 -23.01
CA HIS A 331 7.56 -45.69 -22.08
C HIS A 331 7.53 -47.02 -21.30
N LEU A 332 8.30 -48.04 -21.73
CA LEU A 332 8.38 -49.32 -21.04
C LEU A 332 9.36 -49.22 -19.86
N VAL A 333 8.89 -49.56 -18.66
CA VAL A 333 9.72 -49.67 -17.47
C VAL A 333 10.26 -51.11 -17.41
N PRO A 334 11.59 -51.33 -17.44
CA PRO A 334 12.15 -52.67 -17.31
C PRO A 334 11.68 -53.34 -16.01
N ALA A 335 11.41 -54.65 -16.06
CA ALA A 335 10.90 -55.43 -14.92
C ALA A 335 11.72 -55.25 -13.63
N GLU A 336 13.03 -55.04 -13.77
CA GLU A 336 13.95 -54.78 -12.65
C GLU A 336 13.68 -53.46 -11.92
N LYS A 337 13.16 -52.44 -12.62
CA LYS A 337 12.76 -51.16 -12.03
C LYS A 337 11.37 -51.17 -11.41
N HIS A 338 10.56 -52.19 -11.68
CA HIS A 338 9.29 -52.39 -10.96
C HIS A 338 9.50 -52.85 -9.51
N ARG A 339 10.71 -53.30 -9.13
CA ARG A 339 11.13 -53.43 -7.72
C ARG A 339 11.53 -52.08 -7.12
N GLY A 340 10.80 -51.01 -7.44
CA GLY A 340 10.99 -49.70 -6.82
C GLY A 340 10.88 -49.87 -5.30
N ALA A 341 11.91 -49.45 -4.57
CA ALA A 341 11.91 -49.45 -3.12
C ALA A 341 10.63 -48.78 -2.64
N ALA A 342 9.78 -49.53 -1.93
CA ALA A 342 8.58 -48.95 -1.34
C ALA A 342 9.00 -47.81 -0.42
N ASP A 343 8.30 -46.68 -0.50
CA ASP A 343 8.56 -45.56 0.40
C ASP A 343 8.47 -46.04 1.85
N LEU A 344 9.43 -45.64 2.69
CA LEU A 344 9.41 -46.00 4.11
C LEU A 344 8.42 -45.09 4.84
N ASP A 345 7.35 -45.68 5.37
CA ASP A 345 6.35 -44.96 6.16
C ASP A 345 6.88 -44.64 7.58
N VAL A 346 6.84 -43.37 7.95
CA VAL A 346 7.19 -42.87 9.29
C VAL A 346 5.94 -42.41 10.03
N GLY A 347 5.97 -42.51 11.37
CA GLY A 347 4.89 -42.07 12.24
C GLY A 347 4.49 -40.60 12.04
N PRO A 348 3.27 -40.22 12.45
CA PRO A 348 2.75 -38.87 12.21
C PRO A 348 3.53 -37.81 12.98
N VAL A 349 3.71 -36.64 12.37
CA VAL A 349 4.37 -35.48 12.95
C VAL A 349 3.41 -34.29 12.94
N VAL A 350 3.21 -33.66 14.09
CA VAL A 350 2.41 -32.43 14.22
C VAL A 350 3.36 -31.23 14.32
N LEU A 351 3.11 -30.18 13.53
CA LEU A 351 3.92 -28.97 13.55
C LEU A 351 3.16 -27.73 13.05
N THR A 352 3.77 -26.56 13.23
CA THR A 352 3.25 -25.29 12.74
C THR A 352 3.47 -25.11 11.24
N TRP A 353 2.68 -24.24 10.60
CA TRP A 353 2.89 -23.86 9.21
C TRP A 353 4.30 -23.31 8.97
N THR A 354 4.80 -22.38 9.79
CA THR A 354 6.13 -21.78 9.55
C THR A 354 7.23 -22.83 9.66
N LYS A 355 7.11 -23.79 10.59
CA LYS A 355 8.05 -24.91 10.66
C LYS A 355 7.93 -25.81 9.44
N PHE A 356 6.73 -26.08 8.93
CA PHE A 356 6.51 -26.92 7.75
C PHE A 356 7.14 -26.27 6.51
N ALA A 357 6.82 -25.00 6.28
CA ALA A 357 7.38 -24.20 5.20
C ALA A 357 8.90 -24.11 5.24
N ARG A 358 9.51 -24.01 6.43
CA ARG A 358 10.97 -23.89 6.59
C ARG A 358 11.72 -25.22 6.53
N THR A 359 11.14 -26.30 7.06
CA THR A 359 11.90 -27.54 7.34
C THR A 359 11.42 -28.78 6.61
N VAL A 360 10.23 -28.76 6.01
CA VAL A 360 9.67 -29.90 5.27
C VAL A 360 9.53 -29.56 3.79
N LEU A 361 8.98 -28.37 3.50
CA LEU A 361 8.65 -27.96 2.15
C LEU A 361 9.85 -27.89 1.18
N PRO A 362 11.04 -27.39 1.57
CA PRO A 362 12.18 -27.28 0.64
C PRO A 362 12.70 -28.64 0.14
N ASP A 363 12.55 -29.69 0.95
CA ASP A 363 13.07 -31.03 0.67
C ASP A 363 11.98 -32.00 0.18
N ALA A 364 10.76 -31.52 -0.07
CA ALA A 364 9.63 -32.35 -0.47
C ALA A 364 9.69 -32.70 -1.97
N ASP A 365 9.71 -34.00 -2.29
CA ASP A 365 9.62 -34.51 -3.67
C ASP A 365 8.17 -34.62 -4.14
N ARG A 366 7.29 -35.07 -3.24
CA ARG A 366 5.85 -35.22 -3.46
C ARG A 366 5.11 -34.84 -2.19
N ILE A 367 4.00 -34.12 -2.36
CA ILE A 367 3.08 -33.79 -1.28
C ILE A 367 1.69 -34.24 -1.73
N GLU A 368 0.99 -34.95 -0.86
CA GLU A 368 -0.39 -35.39 -1.05
C GLU A 368 -1.22 -34.88 0.13
N TYR A 369 -2.35 -34.25 -0.16
CA TYR A 369 -3.29 -33.77 0.85
C TYR A 369 -4.32 -34.85 1.17
N GLU A 370 -4.50 -35.15 2.46
CA GLU A 370 -5.56 -36.04 2.94
C GLU A 370 -6.89 -35.26 2.99
N VAL A 371 -7.81 -35.57 2.08
CA VAL A 371 -9.06 -34.81 1.92
C VAL A 371 -10.01 -35.12 3.10
N PRO A 372 -10.38 -34.13 3.94
CA PRO A 372 -11.26 -34.35 5.08
C PRO A 372 -12.70 -34.59 4.64
N GLY A 373 -13.51 -35.17 5.54
CA GLY A 373 -14.96 -35.30 5.34
C GLY A 373 -15.75 -34.01 5.57
N SER A 374 -15.21 -33.08 6.36
CA SER A 374 -15.84 -31.80 6.67
C SER A 374 -15.63 -30.76 5.56
N ALA A 375 -16.51 -29.76 5.52
CA ALA A 375 -16.26 -28.55 4.73
C ALA A 375 -15.00 -27.84 5.26
N THR A 376 -14.25 -27.23 4.36
CA THR A 376 -13.07 -26.44 4.70
C THR A 376 -12.82 -25.33 3.68
N SER A 377 -11.76 -24.56 3.85
CA SER A 377 -11.40 -23.38 3.08
C SER A 377 -10.84 -23.71 1.70
N TYR A 378 -11.54 -24.50 0.89
CA TYR A 378 -11.18 -24.65 -0.52
C TYR A 378 -11.43 -23.35 -1.29
N GLY A 379 -10.49 -23.02 -2.17
CA GLY A 379 -10.49 -21.78 -2.95
C GLY A 379 -9.77 -21.92 -4.28
N ALA A 380 -9.84 -20.87 -5.10
CA ALA A 380 -9.17 -20.81 -6.38
C ALA A 380 -8.49 -19.47 -6.60
N MET A 381 -7.40 -19.48 -7.36
CA MET A 381 -6.79 -18.27 -7.91
C MET A 381 -7.38 -17.94 -9.29
N VAL A 382 -7.59 -16.65 -9.54
CA VAL A 382 -8.03 -16.10 -10.82
C VAL A 382 -7.10 -14.99 -11.25
N THR A 383 -7.03 -14.71 -12.55
CA THR A 383 -6.16 -13.70 -13.13
C THR A 383 -6.88 -12.93 -14.25
N ALA A 384 -6.24 -11.89 -14.77
CA ALA A 384 -6.77 -11.14 -15.91
C ALA A 384 -6.87 -12.07 -17.13
N ALA A 385 -8.01 -12.02 -17.83
CA ALA A 385 -8.18 -12.75 -19.08
C ALA A 385 -7.27 -12.15 -20.16
N ASP A 386 -7.13 -10.83 -20.17
CA ASP A 386 -6.20 -10.09 -21.01
C ASP A 386 -4.93 -9.70 -20.21
N PRO A 387 -3.77 -10.31 -20.49
CA PRO A 387 -2.51 -9.96 -19.83
C PRO A 387 -1.99 -8.57 -20.19
N ALA A 388 -2.46 -7.93 -21.26
CA ALA A 388 -2.05 -6.58 -21.64
C ALA A 388 -2.86 -5.49 -20.92
N ALA A 389 -3.99 -5.85 -20.31
CA ALA A 389 -4.89 -4.88 -19.69
C ALA A 389 -4.28 -4.22 -18.43
N PRO A 390 -4.55 -2.93 -18.16
CA PRO A 390 -3.99 -2.19 -17.04
C PRO A 390 -4.28 -2.80 -15.65
N PRO A 391 -3.44 -2.56 -14.65
CA PRO A 391 -3.67 -3.01 -13.28
C PRO A 391 -4.97 -2.47 -12.66
N ILE A 392 -5.73 -3.35 -11.99
CA ILE A 392 -6.88 -2.96 -11.16
C ILE A 392 -6.75 -3.38 -9.69
N VAL A 393 -5.74 -4.20 -9.37
CA VAL A 393 -5.52 -4.73 -8.02
C VAL A 393 -4.31 -4.05 -7.37
N GLN A 394 -4.35 -3.85 -6.06
CA GLN A 394 -3.41 -3.02 -5.30
C GLN A 394 -1.94 -3.50 -5.29
N TRP A 395 -1.70 -4.75 -5.70
CA TRP A 395 -0.37 -5.37 -5.78
C TRP A 395 0.09 -5.62 -7.23
N ASP A 396 -0.73 -5.25 -8.23
CA ASP A 396 -0.37 -5.26 -9.64
C ASP A 396 0.16 -3.87 -10.04
N SER A 397 1.17 -3.83 -10.91
CA SER A 397 1.76 -2.58 -11.40
C SER A 397 2.17 -2.74 -12.87
N PRO A 398 2.16 -1.68 -13.69
CA PRO A 398 2.51 -1.78 -15.11
C PRO A 398 3.92 -2.36 -15.34
N ASP A 399 4.89 -1.97 -14.49
CA ASP A 399 6.29 -2.39 -14.60
C ASP A 399 6.54 -3.81 -14.07
N ARG A 400 5.66 -4.30 -13.18
CA ARG A 400 5.78 -5.62 -12.56
C ARG A 400 4.39 -6.24 -12.39
N ARG A 401 3.92 -6.92 -13.44
CA ARG A 401 2.57 -7.47 -13.50
C ARG A 401 2.32 -8.56 -12.43
N ASN A 402 1.23 -8.41 -11.70
CA ASN A 402 0.66 -9.37 -10.74
C ASN A 402 -0.89 -9.29 -10.67
N PRO A 403 -1.61 -9.56 -11.76
CA PRO A 403 -3.07 -9.45 -11.76
C PRO A 403 -3.77 -10.56 -10.96
N VAL A 404 -3.04 -11.50 -10.33
CA VAL A 404 -3.64 -12.67 -9.67
C VAL A 404 -4.37 -12.27 -8.38
N THR A 405 -5.57 -12.80 -8.21
CA THR A 405 -6.40 -12.71 -7.02
C THR A 405 -6.90 -14.10 -6.64
N TRP A 406 -7.64 -14.21 -5.54
CA TRP A 406 -8.26 -15.47 -5.15
C TRP A 406 -9.65 -15.30 -4.58
N TYR A 407 -10.34 -16.41 -4.38
CA TYR A 407 -11.57 -16.45 -3.60
C TYR A 407 -11.67 -17.74 -2.78
N VAL A 408 -12.49 -17.68 -1.74
CA VAL A 408 -12.89 -18.78 -0.88
C VAL A 408 -14.36 -18.59 -0.49
N TYR A 409 -15.07 -19.67 -0.20
CA TYR A 409 -16.41 -19.58 0.34
C TYR A 409 -16.39 -19.27 1.84
N VAL A 410 -17.25 -18.34 2.26
CA VAL A 410 -17.48 -18.07 3.68
C VAL A 410 -18.02 -19.35 4.33
N ASN A 411 -17.46 -19.71 5.49
CA ASN A 411 -17.67 -20.98 6.20
C ASN A 411 -17.15 -22.23 5.48
N GLY A 412 -16.34 -22.07 4.43
CA GLY A 412 -15.78 -23.16 3.66
C GLY A 412 -16.78 -23.80 2.69
N SER A 413 -16.32 -24.84 2.01
CA SER A 413 -17.09 -25.60 1.03
C SER A 413 -16.77 -27.10 1.13
N PRO A 414 -17.69 -27.98 0.74
CA PRO A 414 -17.48 -29.42 0.82
C PRO A 414 -16.50 -29.91 -0.26
N PRO A 415 -15.67 -30.93 0.00
CA PRO A 415 -14.71 -31.47 -0.98
C PRO A 415 -15.34 -31.84 -2.32
N LYS A 416 -16.56 -32.38 -2.30
CA LYS A 416 -17.29 -32.79 -3.50
C LYS A 416 -17.50 -31.65 -4.50
N GLN A 417 -17.66 -30.40 -4.02
CA GLN A 417 -17.79 -29.23 -4.89
C GLN A 417 -16.52 -28.99 -5.73
N TRP A 418 -15.38 -29.45 -5.23
CA TRP A 418 -14.06 -29.27 -5.86
C TRP A 418 -13.62 -30.51 -6.66
N GLY A 419 -14.52 -31.46 -6.90
CA GLY A 419 -14.20 -32.74 -7.55
C GLY A 419 -13.40 -33.71 -6.65
N LEU A 420 -13.31 -33.43 -5.35
CA LEU A 420 -12.54 -34.22 -4.39
C LEU A 420 -13.41 -35.22 -3.64
N ARG A 421 -12.81 -36.32 -3.17
CA ARG A 421 -13.48 -37.36 -2.38
C ARG A 421 -12.91 -37.43 -0.96
N PRO A 422 -13.74 -37.37 0.10
CA PRO A 422 -13.27 -37.59 1.47
C PRO A 422 -12.45 -38.88 1.63
N GLY A 423 -11.35 -38.81 2.37
CA GLY A 423 -10.44 -39.93 2.64
C GLY A 423 -9.46 -40.27 1.52
N GLU A 424 -9.56 -39.61 0.36
CA GLU A 424 -8.54 -39.76 -0.69
C GLU A 424 -7.29 -38.92 -0.37
N HIS A 425 -6.14 -39.38 -0.88
CA HIS A 425 -4.92 -38.59 -0.89
C HIS A 425 -4.79 -37.94 -2.27
N ARG A 426 -4.82 -36.62 -2.30
CA ARG A 426 -4.80 -35.84 -3.52
C ARG A 426 -3.45 -35.16 -3.69
N ASP A 427 -2.78 -35.42 -4.81
CA ASP A 427 -1.51 -34.79 -5.14
C ASP A 427 -1.62 -33.26 -5.07
N VAL A 428 -0.67 -32.63 -4.38
CA VAL A 428 -0.44 -31.19 -4.41
C VAL A 428 0.49 -30.89 -5.59
N THR A 429 0.06 -30.00 -6.50
CA THR A 429 0.85 -29.59 -7.67
C THR A 429 1.73 -28.39 -7.37
N ALA A 430 1.27 -27.49 -6.50
CA ALA A 430 2.00 -26.32 -6.05
C ALA A 430 1.53 -25.84 -4.67
N VAL A 431 2.42 -25.17 -3.95
CA VAL A 431 2.13 -24.40 -2.74
C VAL A 431 2.41 -22.94 -3.07
N VAL A 432 1.38 -22.11 -3.04
CA VAL A 432 1.41 -20.75 -3.56
C VAL A 432 1.05 -19.77 -2.43
N PRO A 433 1.97 -18.86 -2.03
CA PRO A 433 1.66 -17.85 -1.03
C PRO A 433 0.64 -16.83 -1.59
N HIS A 434 0.01 -16.07 -0.69
CA HIS A 434 -0.94 -15.01 -1.05
C HIS A 434 -0.38 -14.11 -2.18
N PRO A 435 -1.14 -13.83 -3.26
CA PRO A 435 -0.63 -13.12 -4.45
C PRO A 435 0.09 -11.80 -4.16
N ALA A 436 -0.42 -11.06 -3.20
CA ALA A 436 0.12 -9.76 -2.82
C ALA A 436 1.50 -9.79 -2.12
N THR A 437 1.99 -10.97 -1.73
CA THR A 437 3.32 -11.16 -1.11
C THR A 437 4.46 -11.34 -2.13
N TRP A 438 4.14 -11.60 -3.40
CA TRP A 438 5.13 -12.10 -4.36
C TRP A 438 6.27 -11.14 -4.71
N TYR A 439 6.06 -9.84 -4.52
CA TYR A 439 6.98 -8.78 -4.95
C TYR A 439 7.30 -7.78 -3.85
N VAL A 440 7.04 -8.13 -2.60
CA VAL A 440 7.31 -7.26 -1.45
C VAL A 440 8.58 -7.74 -0.78
N GLU A 441 9.62 -6.89 -0.75
CA GLU A 441 10.90 -7.22 -0.09
C GLU A 441 10.82 -7.13 1.44
N ASP A 442 9.95 -6.26 1.97
CA ASP A 442 9.79 -6.04 3.41
C ASP A 442 8.32 -6.08 3.87
N ASP A 443 8.11 -6.89 4.90
CA ASP A 443 6.96 -7.12 5.78
C ASP A 443 5.63 -6.32 5.57
N ARG A 444 4.96 -6.52 4.43
CA ARG A 444 3.48 -6.44 4.39
C ARG A 444 2.82 -7.70 4.94
N THR A 445 3.60 -8.64 5.49
CA THR A 445 3.21 -10.03 5.70
C THR A 445 2.21 -10.22 6.84
N ALA A 446 1.99 -9.21 7.70
CA ALA A 446 0.92 -9.29 8.68
C ALA A 446 -0.47 -9.47 8.03
N ARG A 447 -0.74 -8.89 6.85
CA ARG A 447 -2.06 -8.94 6.19
C ARG A 447 -2.34 -10.23 5.42
N GLU A 448 -1.31 -11.01 5.12
CA GLU A 448 -1.31 -11.94 3.99
C GLU A 448 -0.73 -13.30 4.36
N GLN A 449 -0.85 -13.68 5.63
CA GLN A 449 -0.44 -14.97 6.17
C GLN A 449 -1.40 -16.07 5.73
N SER A 450 -1.31 -16.42 4.46
CA SER A 450 -2.18 -17.38 3.83
C SER A 450 -1.49 -18.01 2.63
N VAL A 451 -1.77 -19.29 2.40
CA VAL A 451 -1.15 -20.12 1.38
C VAL A 451 -2.21 -21.01 0.74
N LEU A 452 -2.11 -21.21 -0.56
CA LEU A 452 -2.94 -22.15 -1.30
C LEU A 452 -2.11 -23.38 -1.68
N PHE A 453 -2.59 -24.56 -1.28
CA PHE A 453 -2.12 -25.85 -1.80
C PHE A 453 -2.99 -26.20 -3.01
N ALA A 454 -2.42 -26.07 -4.21
CA ALA A 454 -3.10 -26.43 -5.45
C ALA A 454 -3.20 -27.96 -5.56
N LEU A 455 -4.41 -28.47 -5.75
CA LEU A 455 -4.73 -29.90 -5.72
C LEU A 455 -4.99 -30.40 -7.14
N ALA A 456 -4.35 -31.50 -7.51
CA ALA A 456 -4.39 -32.03 -8.87
C ALA A 456 -5.82 -32.36 -9.35
N GLY A 457 -6.32 -31.61 -10.35
CA GLY A 457 -7.66 -31.79 -10.91
C GLY A 457 -8.80 -31.26 -10.04
N ALA A 458 -8.49 -30.54 -8.96
CA ALA A 458 -9.53 -29.82 -8.23
C ALA A 458 -10.03 -28.65 -9.08
N THR A 459 -11.35 -28.51 -9.23
CA THR A 459 -11.99 -27.38 -9.91
C THR A 459 -13.31 -27.05 -9.23
N ASP A 460 -13.65 -25.77 -9.11
CA ASP A 460 -14.85 -25.37 -8.39
C ASP A 460 -16.12 -25.57 -9.24
N THR A 461 -16.79 -26.71 -9.07
CA THR A 461 -18.04 -27.00 -9.79
C THR A 461 -19.20 -26.07 -9.42
N GLY A 462 -19.16 -25.43 -8.24
CA GLY A 462 -20.19 -24.53 -7.74
C GLY A 462 -20.07 -23.08 -8.21
N TYR A 463 -18.90 -22.67 -8.71
CA TYR A 463 -18.69 -21.30 -9.18
C TYR A 463 -19.45 -21.01 -10.48
N THR A 464 -20.43 -20.10 -10.42
CA THR A 464 -21.27 -19.69 -11.55
C THR A 464 -21.21 -18.19 -11.84
N ASN A 465 -20.93 -17.37 -10.82
CA ASN A 465 -20.81 -15.92 -10.93
C ASN A 465 -19.76 -15.37 -9.96
N GLY A 466 -19.31 -14.14 -10.22
CA GLY A 466 -18.19 -13.51 -9.52
C GLY A 466 -17.01 -13.32 -10.45
N ALA A 467 -16.40 -12.13 -10.49
CA ALA A 467 -15.16 -11.90 -11.24
C ALA A 467 -13.89 -12.41 -10.51
N GLY A 468 -14.02 -12.81 -9.24
CA GLY A 468 -12.90 -13.27 -8.40
C GLY A 468 -11.88 -12.19 -8.04
N PHE A 469 -12.20 -10.90 -8.24
CA PHE A 469 -11.60 -9.79 -7.52
C PHE A 469 -12.65 -9.14 -6.62
N PHE A 470 -12.24 -8.70 -5.43
CA PHE A 470 -13.12 -8.10 -4.44
C PHE A 470 -12.79 -6.61 -4.25
N PRO A 471 -13.73 -5.78 -3.76
CA PRO A 471 -13.47 -4.37 -3.49
C PRO A 471 -12.30 -4.08 -2.55
N GLU A 472 -11.90 -5.06 -1.72
CA GLU A 472 -10.71 -4.97 -0.87
C GLU A 472 -9.40 -5.07 -1.65
N PHE A 473 -9.41 -5.72 -2.82
CA PHE A 473 -8.23 -5.91 -3.66
C PHE A 473 -7.98 -4.74 -4.61
N LEU A 474 -9.00 -3.90 -4.84
CA LEU A 474 -8.93 -2.81 -5.81
C LEU A 474 -7.87 -1.76 -5.42
N SER A 475 -7.14 -1.28 -6.43
CA SER A 475 -6.26 -0.12 -6.30
C SER A 475 -7.06 1.11 -5.83
N SER A 476 -6.38 2.07 -5.18
CA SER A 476 -7.03 3.26 -4.61
C SER A 476 -7.76 4.11 -5.64
N GLU A 477 -7.29 4.13 -6.89
CA GLU A 477 -7.90 4.87 -8.00
C GLU A 477 -9.32 4.38 -8.33
N LEU A 478 -9.62 3.11 -8.05
CA LEU A 478 -10.92 2.51 -8.33
C LEU A 478 -11.86 2.56 -7.13
N HIS A 479 -11.44 3.09 -5.97
CA HIS A 479 -12.26 3.09 -4.77
C HIS A 479 -13.54 3.93 -4.93
N GLU A 480 -13.51 5.00 -5.74
CA GLU A 480 -14.70 5.82 -6.01
C GLU A 480 -15.81 5.04 -6.74
N ILE A 481 -15.44 4.05 -7.56
CA ILE A 481 -16.37 3.25 -8.36
C ILE A 481 -16.55 1.82 -7.83
N ARG A 482 -16.04 1.52 -6.63
CA ARG A 482 -16.11 0.20 -5.99
C ARG A 482 -17.52 -0.40 -6.01
N LYS A 483 -18.55 0.46 -5.89
CA LYS A 483 -19.95 0.05 -5.81
C LYS A 483 -20.47 -0.48 -7.13
N THR A 484 -20.10 0.20 -8.22
CA THR A 484 -20.43 -0.26 -9.57
C THR A 484 -19.63 -1.51 -9.93
N LEU A 485 -18.34 -1.55 -9.55
CA LEU A 485 -17.50 -2.73 -9.78
C LEU A 485 -18.00 -3.97 -9.02
N GLU A 486 -18.39 -3.83 -7.75
CA GLU A 486 -19.00 -4.92 -6.98
C GLU A 486 -20.26 -5.45 -7.69
N ALA A 487 -21.17 -4.57 -8.11
CA ALA A 487 -22.38 -4.96 -8.84
C ALA A 487 -22.06 -5.68 -10.16
N HIS A 488 -21.06 -5.20 -10.91
CA HIS A 488 -20.56 -5.88 -12.11
C HIS A 488 -20.01 -7.27 -11.78
N THR A 489 -19.17 -7.39 -10.74
CA THR A 489 -18.55 -8.66 -10.38
C THR A 489 -19.57 -9.74 -10.03
N GLN A 490 -20.68 -9.38 -9.39
CA GLN A 490 -21.74 -10.32 -9.01
C GLN A 490 -22.45 -10.97 -10.21
N GLN A 491 -22.32 -10.39 -11.40
CA GLN A 491 -22.88 -10.89 -12.65
C GLN A 491 -21.81 -11.44 -13.62
N ALA A 492 -20.54 -11.14 -13.36
CA ALA A 492 -19.43 -11.61 -14.18
C ALA A 492 -19.23 -13.12 -14.04
N VAL A 493 -18.71 -13.76 -15.09
CA VAL A 493 -18.36 -15.18 -15.11
C VAL A 493 -16.87 -15.30 -15.40
N VAL A 494 -16.12 -15.94 -14.50
CA VAL A 494 -14.71 -16.24 -14.72
C VAL A 494 -14.58 -17.35 -15.77
N ALA A 495 -13.81 -17.06 -16.81
CA ALA A 495 -13.57 -17.99 -17.92
C ALA A 495 -12.53 -19.09 -17.57
N GLY A 496 -12.43 -20.12 -18.41
CA GLY A 496 -11.36 -21.13 -18.32
C GLY A 496 -11.50 -22.08 -17.13
N LYS A 497 -12.73 -22.39 -16.71
CA LYS A 497 -13.02 -23.29 -15.58
C LYS A 497 -12.42 -24.68 -15.77
N ASP A 498 -12.51 -25.22 -16.98
CA ASP A 498 -11.99 -26.55 -17.32
C ASP A 498 -10.44 -26.57 -17.41
N ASP A 499 -9.82 -25.40 -17.53
CA ASP A 499 -8.37 -25.21 -17.60
C ASP A 499 -7.76 -24.72 -16.27
N ALA A 500 -8.53 -24.73 -15.19
CA ALA A 500 -8.08 -24.24 -13.89
C ALA A 500 -7.04 -25.21 -13.28
N GLU A 501 -5.87 -24.68 -12.92
CA GLU A 501 -4.78 -25.50 -12.32
C GLU A 501 -4.47 -25.10 -10.87
N VAL A 502 -4.92 -23.92 -10.44
CA VAL A 502 -4.61 -23.34 -9.13
C VAL A 502 -5.88 -23.24 -8.27
N CYS A 503 -6.47 -24.41 -8.02
CA CYS A 503 -7.60 -24.62 -7.12
C CYS A 503 -7.19 -25.62 -6.04
N GLY A 504 -7.66 -25.45 -4.81
CA GLY A 504 -7.33 -26.38 -3.74
C GLY A 504 -7.55 -25.79 -2.35
N LEU A 505 -6.74 -26.22 -1.39
CA LEU A 505 -6.88 -25.80 0.00
C LEU A 505 -6.24 -24.43 0.22
N LEU A 506 -7.01 -23.42 0.59
CA LEU A 506 -6.52 -22.12 1.04
C LEU A 506 -6.46 -22.12 2.57
N MET A 507 -5.24 -22.20 3.10
CA MET A 507 -4.96 -22.19 4.53
C MET A 507 -4.52 -20.78 4.94
N SER A 508 -5.04 -20.27 6.06
CA SER A 508 -4.75 -18.93 6.57
C SER A 508 -4.51 -18.93 8.07
N LYS A 509 -3.71 -17.99 8.57
CA LYS A 509 -3.65 -17.72 10.01
C LYS A 509 -5.04 -17.34 10.54
N GLY A 510 -5.45 -17.93 11.66
CA GLY A 510 -6.80 -17.77 12.22
C GLY A 510 -7.92 -18.47 11.44
N GLY A 511 -7.59 -19.24 10.39
CA GLY A 511 -8.55 -20.04 9.62
C GLY A 511 -8.68 -21.48 10.13
N SER A 512 -9.36 -22.32 9.34
CA SER A 512 -9.39 -23.77 9.54
C SER A 512 -7.97 -24.34 9.41
N LEU A 513 -7.51 -25.01 10.47
CA LEU A 513 -6.21 -25.68 10.56
C LEU A 513 -6.43 -27.15 10.99
N GLY A 514 -5.35 -27.92 11.17
CA GLY A 514 -5.41 -29.36 11.40
C GLY A 514 -5.41 -30.19 10.12
N HIS A 515 -4.93 -29.61 9.01
CA HIS A 515 -4.83 -30.28 7.72
C HIS A 515 -3.67 -31.28 7.70
N THR A 516 -3.90 -32.46 7.11
CA THR A 516 -2.93 -33.55 7.07
C THR A 516 -2.41 -33.77 5.65
N PHE A 517 -1.10 -33.98 5.54
CA PHE A 517 -0.38 -34.16 4.29
C PHE A 517 0.55 -35.37 4.40
N LEU A 518 0.59 -36.22 3.38
CA LEU A 518 1.67 -37.17 3.19
C LEU A 518 2.76 -36.49 2.37
N VAL A 519 3.97 -36.40 2.92
CA VAL A 519 5.13 -35.83 2.23
C VAL A 519 6.15 -36.92 2.01
N THR A 520 6.57 -37.08 0.75
CA THR A 520 7.67 -37.96 0.36
C THR A 520 8.92 -37.11 0.13
N SER A 521 10.00 -37.43 0.82
CA SER A 521 11.32 -36.82 0.68
C SER A 521 12.38 -37.90 0.69
N ALA A 522 13.18 -37.99 -0.38
CA ALA A 522 14.23 -39.01 -0.55
C ALA A 522 13.74 -40.46 -0.30
N GLY A 523 12.51 -40.78 -0.70
CA GLY A 523 11.89 -42.10 -0.52
C GLY A 523 11.37 -42.39 0.90
N ILE A 524 11.38 -41.39 1.79
CA ILE A 524 10.74 -41.48 3.11
C ILE A 524 9.38 -40.78 3.03
N ARG A 525 8.30 -41.50 3.36
CA ARG A 525 6.95 -40.95 3.38
C ARG A 525 6.51 -40.70 4.82
N THR A 526 6.27 -39.42 5.14
CA THR A 526 5.89 -38.98 6.49
C THR A 526 4.53 -38.31 6.45
N ARG A 527 3.66 -38.64 7.40
CA ARG A 527 2.38 -37.96 7.60
C ARG A 527 2.59 -36.71 8.48
N TYR A 528 2.36 -35.53 7.94
CA TYR A 528 2.45 -34.26 8.63
C TYR A 528 1.07 -33.66 8.86
N THR A 529 0.78 -33.21 10.07
CA THR A 529 -0.42 -32.43 10.38
C THR A 529 -0.03 -31.01 10.76
N ILE A 530 -0.55 -30.03 10.04
CA ILE A 530 -0.35 -28.61 10.32
C ILE A 530 -1.46 -28.14 11.26
N ASP A 531 -1.17 -28.08 12.57
CA ASP A 531 -2.18 -27.83 13.61
C ASP A 531 -2.42 -26.33 13.87
N ARG A 532 -1.41 -25.48 13.64
CA ARG A 532 -1.49 -24.04 13.85
C ARG A 532 -0.57 -23.23 12.94
N TRP A 533 -0.80 -21.93 12.89
CA TRP A 533 0.03 -20.93 12.24
C TRP A 533 0.66 -20.06 13.33
N ASP A 534 1.98 -20.12 13.46
CA ASP A 534 2.79 -19.41 14.46
C ASP A 534 3.11 -17.96 14.09
#